data_AF-A0A2C4PZN0-F1
#
_entry.id   AF-A0A2C4PZN0-F1
#
_cell.length_a   1.000
_cell.length_b   1.000
_cell.length_c   1.000
_cell.angle_alpha   90.00
_cell.angle_beta   90.00
_cell.angle_gamma   90.00
#
_symmetry.space_group_name_H-M   'P 1'
#
loop_
_entity.id
_entity.type
_entity.pdbx_description
1 polymer ?
#
loop_
_entity_poly.entity_id
_entity_poly.type
_entity_poly.pdbx_seq_one_letter_code
_entity_poly.pdbx_strand_id
1 'polypeptide(L)'
;MADVTKIETKDGNIYEVDGKIYRELSKEPAVGDTVLIVNPRNNIDYSYGDVLVLTELASESCNYGFIDRVGDSNGLIREEFVMVEPMEYTTKQTDESEFVKLFRRLTRLEERTEENHRNILTFSQMAESARSDASKAIGGVNALDEQLELVREDIIFLDEKISALEETKPPQSITININVLDIESAKAIVESITKGRE
;
A
#
# COMPACT_ATOMS: atom_id res chain seq x y z
N MET A 1 -23.03 4.25 -35.48
CA MET A 1 -21.63 4.63 -35.29
C MET A 1 -20.92 3.38 -34.82
N ALA A 2 -19.89 2.93 -35.53
CA ALA A 2 -19.09 1.80 -35.09
C ALA A 2 -18.32 2.20 -33.83
N ASP A 3 -18.18 1.28 -32.88
CA ASP A 3 -17.30 1.48 -31.74
C ASP A 3 -15.87 1.25 -32.23
N VAL A 4 -15.07 2.31 -32.24
CA VAL A 4 -13.66 2.26 -32.64
C VAL A 4 -12.81 2.48 -31.41
N THR A 5 -12.06 1.45 -31.01
CA THR A 5 -11.07 1.58 -29.93
C THR A 5 -9.69 1.72 -30.55
N LYS A 6 -9.01 2.84 -30.26
CA LYS A 6 -7.62 3.08 -30.65
C LYS A 6 -6.69 2.65 -29.51
N ILE A 7 -5.73 1.79 -29.83
CA ILE A 7 -4.66 1.36 -28.93
C ILE A 7 -3.34 1.92 -29.47
N GLU A 8 -2.74 2.84 -28.74
CA GLU A 8 -1.46 3.45 -29.13
C GLU A 8 -0.30 2.52 -28.77
N THR A 9 0.55 2.21 -29.75
CA THR A 9 1.74 1.38 -29.54
C THR A 9 2.97 2.05 -30.15
N LYS A 10 4.16 1.61 -29.73
CA LYS A 10 5.43 2.12 -30.27
C LYS A 10 5.66 1.75 -31.74
N ASP A 11 5.01 0.68 -32.20
CA ASP A 11 5.22 0.06 -33.52
C ASP A 11 4.08 0.38 -34.50
N GLY A 12 3.20 1.33 -34.15
CA GLY A 12 2.02 1.72 -34.92
C GLY A 12 0.71 1.52 -34.14
N ASN A 13 -0.31 2.32 -34.40
CA ASN A 13 -1.56 2.18 -33.66
C ASN A 13 -2.33 0.92 -34.10
N ILE A 14 -3.09 0.36 -33.17
CA ILE A 14 -4.01 -0.74 -33.43
C ILE A 14 -5.43 -0.20 -33.26
N TYR A 15 -6.30 -0.57 -34.19
CA TYR A 15 -7.71 -0.18 -34.18
C TYR A 15 -8.57 -1.43 -34.06
N GLU A 16 -9.47 -1.44 -33.09
CA GLU A 16 -10.55 -2.42 -32.99
C GLU A 16 -11.85 -1.77 -33.48
N VAL A 17 -12.50 -2.40 -34.46
CA VAL A 17 -13.74 -1.94 -35.09
C VAL A 17 -14.69 -3.13 -35.20
N ASP A 18 -15.82 -3.08 -34.49
CA ASP A 18 -16.84 -4.14 -34.49
C ASP A 18 -16.23 -5.56 -34.27
N GLY A 19 -15.25 -5.67 -33.36
CA GLY A 19 -14.57 -6.92 -33.02
C GLY A 19 -13.51 -7.39 -34.04
N LYS A 20 -13.23 -6.60 -35.09
CA LYS A 20 -12.12 -6.83 -36.03
C LYS A 20 -10.95 -5.92 -35.67
N ILE A 21 -9.75 -6.46 -35.75
CA ILE A 21 -8.52 -5.75 -35.38
C ILE A 21 -7.74 -5.39 -36.63
N TYR A 22 -7.26 -4.14 -36.66
CA TYR A 22 -6.57 -3.53 -37.76
C TYR A 22 -5.26 -2.90 -37.26
N ARG A 23 -4.18 -3.08 -38.00
CA ARG A 23 -2.89 -2.43 -37.73
C ARG A 23 -2.72 -1.24 -38.65
N GLU A 24 -2.36 -0.08 -38.09
CA GLU A 24 -2.00 1.10 -38.87
C GLU A 24 -0.70 0.89 -39.64
N LEU A 25 -0.67 1.28 -40.91
CA LEU A 25 0.50 1.22 -41.75
C LEU A 25 1.07 2.62 -42.01
N SER A 26 2.35 2.79 -41.71
CA SER A 26 3.12 3.98 -42.08
C SER A 26 3.61 3.89 -43.52
N LYS A 27 2.69 3.97 -44.48
CA LYS A 27 2.98 3.97 -45.93
C LYS A 27 2.12 4.98 -46.70
N GLU A 28 2.56 5.32 -47.90
CA GLU A 28 1.74 6.08 -48.85
C GLU A 28 0.59 5.22 -49.39
N PRO A 29 -0.61 5.79 -49.62
CA PRO A 29 -1.75 5.03 -50.13
C PRO A 29 -1.53 4.58 -51.58
N ALA A 30 -1.91 3.33 -51.88
CA ALA A 30 -1.93 2.77 -53.22
C ALA A 30 -3.32 2.19 -53.57
N VAL A 31 -3.59 2.03 -54.87
CA VAL A 31 -4.80 1.32 -55.33
C VAL A 31 -4.81 -0.11 -54.78
N GLY A 32 -5.95 -0.53 -54.24
CA GLY A 32 -6.16 -1.83 -53.61
C GLY A 32 -5.87 -1.86 -52.12
N ASP A 33 -5.35 -0.77 -51.54
CA ASP A 33 -5.11 -0.70 -50.11
C ASP A 33 -6.41 -0.55 -49.31
N THR A 34 -6.41 -1.12 -48.10
CA THR A 34 -7.50 -0.96 -47.14
C THR A 34 -7.25 0.25 -46.24
N VAL A 35 -8.31 1.02 -45.99
CA VAL A 35 -8.27 2.23 -45.18
C VAL A 35 -9.37 2.21 -44.13
N LEU A 36 -9.08 2.78 -42.95
CA LEU A 36 -10.04 2.98 -41.88
C LEU A 36 -10.38 4.46 -41.76
N ILE A 37 -11.67 4.80 -41.78
CA ILE A 37 -12.15 6.16 -41.61
C ILE A 37 -12.09 6.56 -40.14
N VAL A 38 -11.23 7.53 -39.83
CA VAL A 38 -11.01 8.01 -38.45
C VAL A 38 -11.41 9.47 -38.24
N ASN A 39 -11.68 10.21 -39.31
CA ASN A 39 -12.05 11.62 -39.19
C ASN A 39 -12.93 12.09 -40.37
N PRO A 40 -14.17 11.59 -40.50
CA PRO A 40 -15.06 12.02 -41.58
C PRO A 40 -15.42 13.50 -41.42
N ARG A 41 -15.18 14.34 -42.44
CA ARG A 41 -15.45 15.79 -42.35
C ARG A 41 -16.77 16.19 -42.98
N ASN A 42 -17.03 15.75 -44.21
CA ASN A 42 -18.25 16.14 -44.93
C ASN A 42 -18.62 15.08 -45.97
N ASN A 43 -19.24 14.00 -45.49
CA ASN A 43 -19.45 12.78 -46.25
C ASN A 43 -20.89 12.25 -46.12
N ILE A 44 -21.42 11.74 -47.22
CA ILE A 44 -22.75 11.11 -47.28
C ILE A 44 -22.59 9.58 -47.32
N ASP A 45 -21.54 9.08 -47.98
CA ASP A 45 -21.44 7.69 -48.42
C ASP A 45 -20.50 6.81 -47.55
N TYR A 46 -19.99 7.36 -46.45
CA TYR A 46 -19.19 6.63 -45.46
C TYR A 46 -19.34 7.24 -44.06
N SER A 47 -18.76 6.63 -43.04
CA SER A 47 -18.86 7.04 -41.64
C SER A 47 -17.61 6.69 -40.85
N TYR A 48 -17.47 7.29 -39.66
CA TYR A 48 -16.39 6.95 -38.73
C TYR A 48 -16.44 5.46 -38.37
N GLY A 49 -15.28 4.80 -38.51
CA GLY A 49 -15.13 3.35 -38.33
C GLY A 49 -15.36 2.52 -39.59
N ASP A 50 -15.80 3.10 -40.71
CA ASP A 50 -15.91 2.34 -41.96
C ASP A 50 -14.53 1.92 -42.47
N VAL A 51 -14.49 0.71 -43.02
CA VAL A 51 -13.31 0.11 -43.64
C VAL A 51 -13.57 -0.01 -45.14
N LEU A 52 -12.75 0.67 -45.94
CA LEU A 52 -12.92 0.80 -47.37
C LEU A 52 -11.66 0.36 -48.12
N VAL A 53 -11.79 0.08 -49.42
CA VAL A 53 -10.67 -0.26 -50.30
C VAL A 53 -10.53 0.84 -51.35
N LEU A 54 -9.31 1.37 -51.50
CA LEU A 54 -9.03 2.40 -52.48
C LEU A 54 -9.05 1.82 -53.91
N THR A 55 -9.76 2.46 -54.82
CA THR A 55 -9.88 2.06 -56.23
C THR A 55 -9.15 3.00 -57.17
N GLU A 56 -8.86 4.23 -56.75
CA GLU A 56 -8.20 5.24 -57.58
C GLU A 56 -7.30 6.17 -56.75
N LEU A 57 -6.19 6.61 -57.35
CA LEU A 57 -5.32 7.66 -56.81
C LEU A 57 -5.55 8.92 -57.63
N ALA A 58 -5.93 10.01 -56.97
CA ALA A 58 -6.32 11.30 -57.55
C ALA A 58 -7.59 11.25 -58.43
N SER A 59 -8.76 11.34 -57.79
CA SER A 59 -10.00 11.72 -58.49
C SER A 59 -10.03 13.23 -58.71
N GLU A 60 -10.69 13.71 -59.77
CA GLU A 60 -10.69 15.13 -60.18
C GLU A 60 -11.19 16.12 -59.10
N SER A 61 -11.81 15.63 -58.02
CA SER A 61 -12.30 16.42 -56.88
C SER A 61 -11.79 15.99 -55.49
N CYS A 62 -11.18 14.81 -55.35
CA CYS A 62 -10.69 14.24 -54.10
C CYS A 62 -9.39 13.45 -54.31
N ASN A 63 -8.50 13.42 -53.31
CA ASN A 63 -7.17 12.81 -53.45
C ASN A 63 -7.22 11.29 -53.70
N TYR A 64 -8.29 10.60 -53.31
CA TYR A 64 -8.43 9.14 -53.46
C TYR A 64 -9.86 8.75 -53.80
N GLY A 65 -10.05 7.70 -54.59
CA GLY A 65 -11.36 7.15 -54.96
C GLY A 65 -11.63 5.79 -54.31
N PHE A 66 -12.91 5.49 -54.05
CA PHE A 66 -13.39 4.18 -53.66
C PHE A 66 -14.76 3.90 -54.30
N ILE A 67 -15.15 2.63 -54.37
CA ILE A 67 -16.49 2.22 -54.79
C ILE A 67 -17.29 1.87 -53.54
N ASP A 68 -18.46 2.47 -53.39
CA ASP A 68 -19.34 2.20 -52.23
C ASP A 68 -20.12 0.88 -52.38
N ARG A 69 -21.05 0.63 -51.45
CA ARG A 69 -21.85 -0.61 -51.44
C ARG A 69 -22.88 -0.70 -52.57
N VAL A 70 -23.25 0.42 -53.18
CA VAL A 70 -24.21 0.47 -54.29
C VAL A 70 -23.52 0.52 -55.66
N GLY A 71 -22.19 0.65 -55.68
CA GLY A 71 -21.37 0.62 -56.88
C GLY A 71 -20.99 2.01 -57.40
N ASP A 72 -21.26 3.07 -56.64
CA ASP A 72 -20.98 4.44 -57.03
C ASP A 72 -19.54 4.83 -56.66
N SER A 73 -18.91 5.57 -57.56
CA SER A 73 -17.56 6.10 -57.36
C SER A 73 -17.61 7.33 -56.45
N ASN A 74 -16.89 7.26 -55.34
CA ASN A 74 -16.86 8.27 -54.29
C ASN A 74 -15.42 8.68 -53.97
N GLY A 75 -15.27 9.86 -53.37
CA GLY A 75 -13.99 10.45 -53.04
C GLY A 75 -13.67 10.44 -51.53
N LEU A 76 -12.39 10.27 -51.22
CA LEU A 76 -11.82 10.37 -49.87
C LEU A 76 -10.68 11.38 -49.84
N ILE A 77 -10.57 12.10 -48.72
CA ILE A 77 -9.48 13.02 -48.46
C ILE A 77 -8.47 12.34 -47.52
N ARG A 78 -7.17 12.60 -47.72
CA ARG A 78 -6.08 11.91 -46.99
C ARG A 78 -6.24 11.98 -45.47
N GLU A 79 -6.65 13.15 -44.95
CA GLU A 79 -6.77 13.40 -43.51
C GLU A 79 -7.98 12.72 -42.86
N GLU A 80 -8.86 12.08 -43.63
CA GLU A 80 -10.07 11.42 -43.12
C GLU A 80 -9.83 9.95 -42.75
N PHE A 81 -8.73 9.37 -43.24
CA PHE A 81 -8.45 7.95 -43.09
C PHE A 81 -6.99 7.63 -42.74
N VAL A 82 -6.80 6.45 -42.15
CA VAL A 82 -5.49 5.84 -41.95
C VAL A 82 -5.38 4.56 -42.76
N MET A 83 -4.17 4.23 -43.20
CA MET A 83 -3.91 2.96 -43.91
C MET A 83 -3.94 1.84 -42.90
N VAL A 84 -4.68 0.78 -43.19
CA VAL A 84 -4.73 -0.38 -42.30
C VAL A 84 -4.62 -1.68 -43.05
N GLU A 85 -4.16 -2.69 -42.35
CA GLU A 85 -4.34 -4.08 -42.77
C GLU A 85 -5.11 -4.85 -41.68
N PRO A 86 -6.00 -5.78 -42.07
CA PRO A 86 -6.64 -6.64 -41.11
C PRO A 86 -5.57 -7.50 -40.44
N MET A 87 -5.56 -7.48 -39.11
CA MET A 87 -4.87 -8.51 -38.36
C MET A 87 -5.80 -9.72 -38.31
N GLU A 88 -5.58 -10.65 -39.24
CA GLU A 88 -6.09 -12.00 -39.01
C GLU A 88 -5.45 -12.49 -37.72
N TYR A 89 -6.27 -12.65 -36.68
CA TYR A 89 -5.92 -13.63 -35.65
C TYR A 89 -5.95 -14.98 -36.35
N THR A 90 -4.82 -15.34 -36.97
CA THR A 90 -4.59 -16.71 -37.36
C THR A 90 -4.56 -17.49 -36.06
N THR A 91 -5.68 -18.12 -35.74
CA THR A 91 -5.75 -19.33 -34.91
C THR A 91 -5.04 -20.50 -35.62
N LYS A 92 -4.00 -20.22 -36.39
CA LYS A 92 -3.08 -21.16 -37.01
C LYS A 92 -1.69 -20.62 -36.75
N GLN A 93 -1.00 -21.27 -35.81
CA GLN A 93 0.35 -20.99 -35.32
C GLN A 93 0.46 -19.88 -34.25
N THR A 94 -0.43 -19.88 -33.26
CA THR A 94 0.15 -19.85 -31.91
C THR A 94 0.60 -21.28 -31.66
N ASP A 95 1.90 -21.52 -31.54
CA ASP A 95 2.37 -22.74 -30.92
C ASP A 95 1.49 -22.96 -29.69
N GLU A 96 0.78 -24.09 -29.59
CA GLU A 96 0.01 -24.45 -28.39
C GLU A 96 0.85 -24.26 -27.10
N SER A 97 2.18 -24.28 -27.25
CA SER A 97 3.18 -23.87 -26.28
C SER A 97 3.00 -22.46 -25.70
N GLU A 98 2.85 -21.40 -26.49
CA GLU A 98 2.86 -20.03 -25.97
C GLU A 98 1.57 -19.65 -25.27
N PHE A 99 0.41 -20.03 -25.83
CA PHE A 99 -0.87 -19.82 -25.18
C PHE A 99 -0.95 -20.57 -23.84
N VAL A 100 -0.53 -21.83 -23.80
CA VAL A 100 -0.47 -22.63 -22.55
C VAL A 100 0.55 -22.04 -21.56
N LYS A 101 1.70 -21.53 -22.04
CA LYS A 101 2.69 -20.85 -21.18
C LYS A 101 2.12 -19.57 -20.58
N LEU A 102 1.42 -18.76 -21.37
CA LEU A 102 0.79 -17.52 -20.92
C LEU A 102 -0.31 -17.82 -19.90
N PHE A 103 -1.17 -18.80 -20.19
CA PHE A 103 -2.25 -19.20 -19.27
C PHE A 103 -1.68 -19.71 -17.94
N ARG A 104 -0.65 -20.57 -17.98
CA ARG A 104 0.03 -21.04 -16.76
C ARG A 104 0.70 -19.90 -15.98
N ARG A 105 1.26 -18.91 -16.67
CA ARG A 105 1.83 -17.71 -16.02
C ARG A 105 0.74 -16.86 -15.38
N LEU A 106 -0.41 -16.70 -16.05
CA LEU A 106 -1.56 -15.98 -15.55
C LEU A 106 -2.10 -16.65 -14.27
N THR A 107 -2.37 -17.95 -14.30
CA THR A 107 -2.84 -18.70 -13.12
C THR A 107 -1.86 -18.58 -11.95
N ARG A 108 -0.55 -18.72 -12.18
CA ARG A 108 0.46 -18.53 -11.14
C ARG A 108 0.50 -17.10 -10.58
N LEU A 109 0.21 -16.11 -11.43
CA LEU A 109 0.17 -14.72 -11.00
C LEU A 109 -1.07 -14.45 -10.14
N GLU A 110 -2.21 -15.02 -10.52
CA GLU A 110 -3.45 -15.00 -9.73
C GLU A 110 -3.24 -15.65 -8.36
N GLU A 111 -2.68 -16.87 -8.32
CA GLU A 111 -2.35 -17.58 -7.07
C GLU A 111 -1.43 -16.74 -6.17
N ARG A 112 -0.36 -16.16 -6.72
CA ARG A 112 0.56 -15.28 -5.95
C ARG A 112 -0.12 -14.01 -5.48
N THR A 113 -1.07 -13.48 -6.24
CA THR A 113 -1.82 -12.27 -5.87
C THR A 113 -2.77 -12.57 -4.72
N GLU A 114 -3.48 -13.71 -4.76
CA GLU A 114 -4.33 -14.16 -3.65
C GLU A 114 -3.53 -14.52 -2.39
N GLU A 115 -2.37 -15.16 -2.54
CA GLU A 115 -1.46 -15.44 -1.43
C GLU A 115 -0.93 -14.14 -0.81
N ASN A 116 -0.45 -13.20 -1.63
CA ASN A 116 0.00 -11.89 -1.15
C ASN A 116 -1.11 -11.14 -0.43
N HIS A 117 -2.34 -11.17 -0.95
CA HIS A 117 -3.48 -10.56 -0.29
C HIS A 117 -3.72 -11.16 1.11
N ARG A 118 -3.70 -12.49 1.24
CA ARG A 118 -3.81 -13.17 2.55
C ARG A 118 -2.67 -12.83 3.49
N ASN A 119 -1.44 -12.76 2.98
CA ASN A 119 -0.26 -12.40 3.78
C ASN A 119 -0.36 -10.96 4.29
N ILE A 120 -0.80 -10.02 3.46
CA ILE A 120 -0.99 -8.61 3.85
C ILE A 120 -2.06 -8.50 4.94
N LEU A 121 -3.19 -9.19 4.81
CA LEU A 121 -4.23 -9.20 5.83
C LEU A 121 -3.72 -9.76 7.16
N THR A 122 -3.02 -10.90 7.11
CA THR A 122 -2.44 -11.52 8.31
C THR A 122 -1.40 -10.61 8.96
N PHE A 123 -0.51 -10.00 8.17
CA PHE A 123 0.47 -9.04 8.66
C PHE A 123 -0.21 -7.83 9.30
N SER A 124 -1.28 -7.31 8.70
CA SER A 124 -2.03 -6.17 9.24
C SER A 124 -2.66 -6.51 10.59
N GLN A 125 -3.26 -7.69 10.73
CA GLN A 125 -3.80 -8.17 12.00
C GLN A 125 -2.71 -8.34 13.07
N MET A 126 -1.56 -8.92 12.71
CA MET A 126 -0.42 -9.03 13.63
C MET A 126 0.11 -7.65 14.06
N ALA A 127 0.20 -6.71 13.13
CA ALA A 127 0.63 -5.34 13.42
C ALA A 127 -0.34 -4.62 14.36
N GLU A 128 -1.66 -4.78 14.15
CA GLU A 128 -2.67 -4.21 15.04
C GLU A 128 -2.65 -4.84 16.44
N SER A 129 -2.48 -6.16 16.52
CA SER A 129 -2.32 -6.86 17.81
C SER A 129 -1.10 -6.35 18.56
N ALA A 130 0.06 -6.27 17.88
CA ALA A 130 1.29 -5.75 18.47
C ALA A 130 1.14 -4.29 18.93
N ARG A 131 0.42 -3.45 18.17
CA ARG A 131 0.11 -2.07 18.56
C ARG A 131 -0.78 -2.01 19.79
N SER A 132 -1.77 -2.88 19.89
CA SER A 132 -2.63 -3.02 21.07
C SER A 132 -1.81 -3.43 22.30
N ASP A 133 -0.96 -4.43 22.17
CA ASP A 133 -0.13 -4.92 23.28
C ASP A 133 0.87 -3.86 23.75
N ALA A 134 1.50 -3.12 22.82
CA ALA A 134 2.34 -1.98 23.15
C ALA A 134 1.54 -0.88 23.87
N SER A 135 0.32 -0.60 23.44
CA SER A 135 -0.54 0.40 24.09
C SER A 135 -0.90 -0.01 25.53
N LYS A 136 -1.19 -1.29 25.76
CA LYS A 136 -1.43 -1.82 27.12
C LYS A 136 -0.18 -1.73 27.99
N ALA A 137 0.99 -2.07 27.44
CA ALA A 137 2.25 -1.96 28.16
C ALA A 137 2.55 -0.51 28.59
N ILE A 138 2.33 0.46 27.68
CA ILE A 138 2.47 1.89 27.99
C ILE A 138 1.48 2.32 29.09
N GLY A 139 0.21 1.90 29.00
CA GLY A 139 -0.77 2.17 30.06
C GLY A 139 -0.37 1.59 31.42
N GLY A 140 0.21 0.39 31.43
CA GLY A 140 0.75 -0.23 32.64
C GLY A 140 1.95 0.53 33.24
N VAL A 141 2.84 1.08 32.39
CA VAL A 141 3.95 1.93 32.84
C VAL A 141 3.44 3.21 33.49
N ASN A 142 2.43 3.86 32.91
CA ASN A 142 1.84 5.06 33.50
C ASN A 142 1.22 4.77 34.88
N ALA A 143 0.54 3.63 35.04
CA ALA A 143 -0.01 3.23 36.34
C ALA A 143 1.08 2.96 37.39
N LEU A 144 2.23 2.41 36.99
CA LEU A 144 3.38 2.23 37.86
C LEU A 144 4.03 3.57 38.24
N ASP A 145 4.07 4.52 37.31
CA ASP A 145 4.58 5.87 37.56
C ASP A 145 3.74 6.61 38.60
N GLU A 146 2.41 6.53 38.48
CA GLU A 146 1.48 7.06 39.49
C GLU A 146 1.69 6.41 40.88
N GLN A 147 1.87 5.09 40.93
CA GLN A 147 2.15 4.39 42.20
C GLN A 147 3.51 4.79 42.80
N LEU A 148 4.52 4.99 41.96
CA LEU A 148 5.85 5.40 42.41
C LEU A 148 5.82 6.81 43.01
N GLU A 149 5.03 7.72 42.44
CA GLU A 149 4.87 9.07 42.96
C GLU A 149 4.19 9.07 44.33
N LEU A 150 3.14 8.26 44.53
CA LEU A 150 2.50 8.09 45.85
C LEU A 150 3.48 7.55 46.90
N VAL A 151 4.27 6.52 46.54
CA VAL A 151 5.27 5.96 47.47
C VAL A 151 6.36 7.00 47.79
N ARG A 152 6.76 7.82 46.82
CA ARG A 152 7.72 8.92 47.03
C ARG A 152 7.16 9.94 48.02
N GLU A 153 5.91 10.34 47.88
CA GLU A 153 5.23 11.26 48.80
C GLU A 153 5.18 10.69 50.22
N ASP A 154 4.84 9.40 50.38
CA ASP A 154 4.81 8.73 51.68
C ASP A 154 6.20 8.68 52.34
N ILE A 155 7.26 8.41 51.57
CA ILE A 155 8.63 8.40 52.08
C ILE A 155 9.02 9.79 52.59
N ILE A 156 8.73 10.85 51.83
CA ILE A 156 9.02 12.23 52.23
C ILE A 156 8.27 12.56 53.52
N PHE A 157 6.98 12.23 53.58
CA PHE A 157 6.17 12.45 54.78
C PHE A 157 6.74 11.72 56.00
N LEU A 158 7.15 10.47 55.86
CA LEU A 158 7.74 9.69 56.95
C LEU A 158 9.08 10.28 57.40
N ASP A 159 9.93 10.73 56.47
CA ASP A 159 11.21 11.37 56.77
C ASP A 159 11.03 12.67 57.56
N GLU A 160 10.05 13.50 57.16
CA GLU A 160 9.66 14.70 57.90
C GLU A 160 9.19 14.37 59.33
N LYS A 161 8.39 13.30 59.50
CA LYS A 161 7.92 12.86 60.82
C LYS A 161 9.04 12.32 61.70
N ILE A 162 10.00 11.58 61.12
CA ILE A 162 11.17 11.06 61.83
C ILE A 162 12.06 12.22 62.26
N SER A 163 12.33 13.18 61.37
CA SER A 163 13.12 14.37 61.67
C SER A 163 12.51 15.17 62.84
N ALA A 164 11.18 15.37 62.81
CA ALA A 164 10.47 16.02 63.92
C ALA A 164 10.56 15.23 65.24
N LEU A 165 10.60 13.90 65.20
CA LEU A 165 10.78 13.06 66.40
C LEU A 165 12.21 13.14 66.94
N GLU A 166 13.22 13.17 66.08
CA GLU A 166 14.63 13.30 66.48
C GLU A 166 14.93 14.66 67.12
N GLU A 167 14.35 15.75 66.60
CA GLU A 167 14.47 17.09 67.21
C GLU A 167 13.86 17.17 68.63
N THR A 168 12.90 16.30 68.96
CA THR A 168 12.20 16.32 70.27
C THR A 168 12.91 15.53 71.38
N LYS A 169 13.99 14.79 71.09
CA LYS A 169 14.69 13.98 72.10
C LYS A 169 16.15 14.42 72.30
N PRO A 170 16.44 15.32 73.25
CA PRO A 170 17.78 15.36 73.82
C PRO A 170 18.01 14.07 74.65
N PRO A 171 19.23 13.51 74.67
CA PRO A 171 19.56 12.41 75.58
C PRO A 171 19.37 12.90 77.02
N GLN A 172 18.34 12.40 77.70
CA GLN A 172 18.12 12.68 79.11
C GLN A 172 19.16 11.92 79.92
N SER A 173 20.21 12.61 80.37
CA SER A 173 21.11 12.09 81.39
C SER A 173 20.37 12.01 82.71
N ILE A 174 20.04 10.80 83.14
CA ILE A 174 19.47 10.57 84.48
C ILE A 174 20.64 10.51 85.47
N THR A 175 20.84 11.56 86.25
CA THR A 175 21.80 11.57 87.36
C THR A 175 21.13 10.95 88.58
N ILE A 176 21.54 9.74 88.96
CA ILE A 176 21.09 9.07 90.19
C ILE A 176 22.14 9.32 91.26
N ASN A 177 21.79 10.10 92.30
CA ASN A 177 22.68 10.35 93.43
C ASN A 177 22.48 9.26 94.49
N ILE A 178 23.48 8.40 94.70
CA ILE A 178 23.39 7.27 95.62
C ILE A 178 24.20 7.58 96.88
N ASN A 179 23.52 7.89 97.97
CA ASN A 179 24.16 8.31 99.22
C ASN A 179 24.66 7.14 100.09
N VAL A 180 24.12 5.93 99.92
CA VAL A 180 24.60 4.72 100.59
C VAL A 180 24.46 3.55 99.62
N LEU A 181 25.59 3.12 99.08
CA LEU A 181 25.70 1.91 98.26
C LEU A 181 26.84 1.08 98.85
N ASP A 182 26.55 -0.13 99.30
CA ASP A 182 27.60 -1.06 99.69
C ASP A 182 28.21 -1.72 98.43
N ILE A 183 29.45 -2.17 98.57
CA ILE A 183 30.26 -2.65 97.43
C ILE A 183 29.67 -3.94 96.83
N GLU A 184 29.00 -4.77 97.62
CA GLU A 184 28.37 -6.01 97.12
C GLU A 184 27.15 -5.71 96.26
N SER A 185 26.28 -4.80 96.71
CA SER A 185 25.13 -4.33 95.93
C SER A 185 25.58 -3.64 94.63
N ALA A 186 26.63 -2.82 94.68
CA ALA A 186 27.20 -2.19 93.49
C ALA A 186 27.71 -3.23 92.48
N LYS A 187 28.43 -4.25 92.96
CA LYS A 187 28.98 -5.33 92.14
C LYS A 187 27.87 -6.18 91.49
N ALA A 188 26.82 -6.51 92.24
CA ALA A 188 25.68 -7.27 91.72
C ALA A 188 24.95 -6.53 90.59
N ILE A 189 24.78 -5.20 90.72
CA ILE A 189 24.16 -4.37 89.68
C ILE A 189 25.03 -4.36 88.42
N VAL A 190 26.33 -4.12 88.54
CA VAL A 190 27.24 -4.11 87.37
C VAL A 190 27.29 -5.48 86.69
N GLU A 191 27.41 -6.57 87.45
CA GLU A 191 27.42 -7.93 86.89
C GLU A 191 26.12 -8.27 86.16
N SER A 192 24.96 -7.86 86.69
CA SER A 192 23.66 -8.08 86.04
C SER A 192 23.50 -7.33 84.72
N ILE A 193 24.13 -6.15 84.58
CA ILE A 193 24.10 -5.35 83.36
C ILE A 193 25.10 -5.91 82.32
N THR A 194 26.28 -6.36 82.77
CA THR A 194 27.29 -6.93 81.85
C THR A 194 26.92 -8.32 81.33
N LYS A 195 26.17 -9.13 82.08
CA LYS A 195 25.69 -10.45 81.61
C LYS A 195 24.53 -10.39 80.62
N GLY A 196 23.86 -9.25 80.48
CA GLY A 196 22.77 -9.05 79.52
C GLY A 196 23.20 -8.58 78.13
N ARG A 197 24.51 -8.42 77.89
CA ARG A 197 25.10 -8.05 76.60
C ARG A 197 25.96 -9.20 76.07
N GLU A 198 25.31 -10.26 75.59
CA GLU A 198 25.82 -11.17 74.57
C GLU A 198 24.83 -11.20 73.41
#